data_AF-A0A3D3PAB3-F1
#
_entry.id   AF-A0A3D3PAB3-F1
#
_cell.length_a   1.000
_cell.length_b   1.000
_cell.length_c   1.000
_cell.angle_alpha   90.00
_cell.angle_beta   90.00
_cell.angle_gamma   90.00
#
_symmetry.space_group_name_H-M   'P 1'
#
loop_
_entity.id
_entity.type
_entity.pdbx_description
1 polymer ?
#
loop_
_entity_poly.entity_id
_entity_poly.type
_entity_poly.pdbx_seq_one_letter_code
_entity_poly.pdbx_strand_id
1 'polypeptide(L)' 'MKTKLTLTVETSTIEKAKLYAKNTGRSLSGLIENYLEYLTQDDFDRKEISARLTRIIGSVKLPEDFCEKRD' A
#
# COMPACT_ATOMS: atom_id res chain seq x y z
N MET A 1 20.50 3.31 8.49
CA MET A 1 21.22 4.54 8.06
C MET A 1 20.34 5.26 7.04
N LYS A 2 20.13 6.58 7.16
CA LYS A 2 19.33 7.35 6.19
C LYS A 2 20.24 8.01 5.17
N THR A 3 19.97 7.83 3.88
CA THR A 3 20.70 8.46 2.77
C THR A 3 19.74 9.31 1.94
N LYS A 4 20.27 10.31 1.22
CA LYS A 4 19.48 11.14 0.32
C LYS A 4 19.42 10.48 -1.05
N LEU A 5 18.22 10.28 -1.56
CA LEU A 5 17.95 9.82 -2.92
C LEU A 5 17.44 11.00 -3.75
N THR A 6 18.12 11.31 -4.86
CA THR A 6 17.70 12.34 -5.82
C THR A 6 17.07 11.64 -7.01
N LEU A 7 15.81 11.93 -7.30
CA LEU A 7 15.05 11.36 -8.42
C LEU A 7 14.72 12.45 -9.44
N THR A 8 14.89 12.15 -10.72
CA THR A 8 14.40 12.98 -11.82
C THR A 8 13.03 12.48 -12.24
N VAL A 9 12.02 13.34 -12.12
CA VAL A 9 10.62 13.03 -12.44
C VAL A 9 9.98 14.25 -13.10
N GLU A 10 8.97 14.00 -13.93
CA GLU A 10 8.21 15.06 -14.60
C GLU A 10 7.57 16.04 -13.62
N THR A 11 7.62 17.34 -13.92
CA THR A 11 7.05 18.40 -13.07
C THR A 11 5.57 18.17 -12.78
N SER A 12 4.81 17.73 -13.78
CA SER A 12 3.38 17.41 -13.65
C SER A 12 3.12 16.27 -12.67
N THR A 13 4.05 15.34 -12.52
CA THR A 13 3.97 14.24 -11.55
C THR A 13 4.28 14.75 -10.15
N ILE A 14 5.27 15.64 -9.99
CA ILE A 14 5.61 16.26 -8.70
C ILE A 14 4.41 17.04 -8.14
N GLU A 15 3.71 17.80 -8.98
CA GLU A 15 2.54 18.58 -8.55
C GLU A 15 1.40 17.69 -8.04
N LYS A 16 1.06 16.65 -8.80
CA LYS A 16 0.04 15.68 -8.39
C LYS A 16 0.41 14.98 -7.08
N ALA A 17 1.67 14.57 -6.94
CA ALA A 17 2.17 13.92 -5.74
C ALA A 17 2.15 14.86 -4.52
N LYS A 18 2.51 16.14 -4.69
CA LYS A 18 2.40 17.15 -3.62
C LYS A 18 0.95 17.40 -3.19
N LEU A 19 0.03 17.47 -4.14
CA LEU A 19 -1.39 17.63 -3.85
C LEU A 19 -1.93 16.44 -3.05
N TYR A 20 -1.60 15.23 -3.48
CA TYR A 20 -1.97 14.01 -2.75
C TYR A 20 -1.39 13.97 -1.34
N ALA A 21 -0.11 14.31 -1.19
CA ALA A 21 0.58 14.38 0.11
C ALA A 21 -0.12 15.37 1.06
N LYS A 22 -0.47 16.56 0.56
CA LYS A 22 -1.22 17.58 1.33
C LYS A 22 -2.59 17.06 1.75
N ASN A 23 -3.34 16.45 0.85
CA ASN A 23 -4.69 15.94 1.12
C ASN A 23 -4.70 14.78 2.12
N THR A 24 -3.64 13.98 2.14
CA THR A 24 -3.50 12.83 3.05
C THR A 24 -2.78 13.17 4.35
N GLY A 25 -2.30 14.41 4.52
CA GLY A 25 -1.53 14.84 5.69
C GLY A 25 -0.17 14.15 5.81
N ARG A 26 0.40 13.68 4.69
CA ARG A 26 1.68 12.95 4.65
C ARG A 26 2.75 13.78 3.95
N SER A 27 4.02 13.52 4.27
CA SER A 27 5.14 14.11 3.53
C SER A 27 5.43 13.34 2.25
N LEU A 28 5.97 14.04 1.23
CA LEU A 28 6.34 13.41 -0.04
C LEU A 28 7.42 12.32 0.17
N SER A 29 8.42 12.61 1.01
CA SER A 29 9.46 11.65 1.36
C SER A 29 8.89 10.42 2.06
N GLY A 30 7.95 10.60 2.99
CA GLY A 30 7.29 9.49 3.66
C GLY A 30 6.43 8.64 2.72
N LEU A 31 5.78 9.24 1.72
CA LEU A 31 5.05 8.47 0.71
C LEU A 31 5.99 7.59 -0.12
N ILE A 32 7.11 8.14 -0.58
CA ILE A 32 8.09 7.41 -1.40
C ILE A 32 8.78 6.32 -0.57
N GLU A 33 9.19 6.63 0.67
CA GLU A 33 9.84 5.68 1.58
C GLU A 33 8.92 4.47 1.84
N ASN A 34 7.67 4.69 2.26
CA ASN A 34 6.70 3.61 2.49
C ASN A 34 6.42 2.79 1.22
N TYR A 35 6.37 3.43 0.05
CA TYR A 35 6.11 2.73 -1.20
C TYR A 35 7.29 1.85 -1.61
N LEU A 36 8.52 2.35 -1.46
CA LEU A 36 9.73 1.56 -1.72
C LEU A 36 9.86 0.40 -0.73
N GLU A 37 9.55 0.61 0.55
CA GLU A 37 9.49 -0.46 1.56
C GLU A 37 8.48 -1.53 1.15
N TYR A 38 7.26 -1.13 0.77
CA TYR A 38 6.24 -2.06 0.29
C TYR A 38 6.68 -2.87 -0.94
N LEU A 39 7.36 -2.22 -1.90
CA LEU A 39 7.84 -2.91 -3.11
C LEU A 39 9.02 -3.85 -2.85
N THR A 40 9.81 -3.57 -1.81
CA THR A 40 11.02 -4.33 -1.47
C THR A 40 10.81 -5.31 -0.33
N GLN A 41 9.58 -5.41 0.22
CA GLN A 41 9.20 -6.55 1.05
C GLN A 41 9.31 -7.82 0.19
N ASP A 42 10.34 -8.61 0.47
CA ASP A 42 10.54 -9.96 -0.07
C ASP A 42 9.24 -10.77 0.05
N ASP A 43 8.89 -11.51 -1.00
CA ASP A 43 7.65 -12.31 -1.12
C ASP A 43 7.44 -13.33 0.01
N PHE A 44 8.40 -13.51 0.91
CA PHE A 44 8.27 -14.33 2.11
C PHE A 44 7.19 -13.82 3.09
N ASP A 45 6.88 -12.52 3.10
CA ASP A 45 5.92 -11.94 4.07
C ASP A 45 4.54 -11.62 3.45
N ARG A 46 4.35 -11.72 2.12
CA ARG A 46 3.02 -11.55 1.50
C ARG A 46 2.00 -12.61 1.95
N LYS A 47 2.45 -13.70 2.57
CA LYS A 47 1.58 -14.75 3.14
C LYS A 47 1.08 -14.42 4.55
N GLU A 48 1.69 -13.49 5.27
CA GLU A 48 1.13 -13.01 6.53
C GLU A 48 0.10 -11.93 6.24
N ILE A 49 -1.10 -12.40 5.90
CA ILE A 49 -2.32 -11.62 6.02
C ILE A 49 -2.22 -10.83 7.34
N SER A 50 -2.17 -9.50 7.25
CA SER A 50 -2.11 -8.62 8.43
C SER A 50 -3.07 -9.14 9.49
N ALA A 51 -2.65 -9.31 10.75
CA ALA A 51 -3.49 -9.85 11.82
C ALA A 51 -4.88 -9.17 11.92
N ARG A 52 -4.98 -7.93 11.44
CA ARG A 52 -6.23 -7.18 11.27
C ARG A 52 -7.15 -7.75 10.17
N LEU A 53 -6.60 -8.10 9.00
CA LEU A 53 -7.29 -8.80 7.92
C LEU A 53 -7.70 -10.21 8.35
N THR A 54 -6.88 -10.94 9.11
CA THR A 54 -7.24 -12.28 9.62
C THR A 54 -8.46 -12.24 10.54
N ARG A 55 -8.58 -11.23 11.41
CA ARG A 55 -9.80 -11.02 12.22
C ARG A 55 -11.04 -10.72 11.37
N ILE A 56 -10.87 -10.05 10.24
CA ILE A 56 -11.97 -9.71 9.33
C ILE A 56 -12.40 -10.96 8.56
N ILE A 57 -11.47 -11.73 8.03
CA ILE A 57 -11.74 -12.96 7.26
C ILE A 57 -12.52 -13.98 8.11
N GLY A 58 -12.15 -14.17 9.37
CA GLY A 58 -12.89 -15.05 10.30
C GLY A 58 -14.25 -14.50 10.76
N SER A 59 -14.52 -13.21 10.57
CA SER A 59 -15.81 -12.59 10.90
C SER A 59 -16.82 -12.68 9.76
N VAL A 60 -16.37 -12.91 8.53
CA VAL A 60 -17.23 -13.13 7.38
C VAL A 60 -17.57 -14.62 7.31
N LYS A 61 -18.74 -14.98 7.82
CA LYS A 61 -19.30 -16.32 7.58
C LYS A 61 -19.92 -16.33 6.18
N LEU A 62 -19.22 -16.91 5.21
CA LEU A 62 -19.84 -17.19 3.92
C LEU A 62 -20.87 -18.31 4.11
N PRO A 63 -22.08 -18.19 3.54
CA PRO A 63 -23.03 -19.29 3.52
C PRO A 63 -22.44 -20.48 2.73
N GLU A 64 -22.82 -21.70 3.08
CA GLU A 64 -22.29 -22.93 2.49
C GLU A 64 -22.49 -22.99 0.95
N ASP A 65 -23.44 -22.23 0.41
CA ASP A 65 -23.76 -22.07 -1.01
C ASP A 65 -23.09 -20.85 -1.68
N PHE A 66 -21.92 -20.41 -1.21
CA PHE A 66 -21.19 -19.31 -1.85
C PHE A 66 -20.51 -19.78 -3.15
N CYS A 67 -21.17 -19.57 -4.28
CA CYS A 67 -20.59 -19.73 -5.61
C CYS A 67 -19.94 -18.40 -6.06
N GLU A 68 -18.61 -18.36 -6.08
CA GLU A 68 -17.79 -17.20 -6.52
C GLU A 68 -18.00 -16.81 -8.00
N LYS A 69 -18.62 -17.68 -8.81
CA LYS A 69 -18.87 -17.40 -10.23
C LYS A 69 -20.24 -16.75 -10.47
N ARG A 70 -20.24 -15.42 -10.47
CA ARG A 70 -21.12 -14.61 -11.32
C ARG A 70 -20.31 -13.45 -11.88
N ASP A 71 -19.59 -13.73 -12.96
CA ASP A 71 -19.51 -13.00 -14.24
C ASP A 71 -18.43 -13.64 -15.13
#